data_AF-A0A2E0MGW2-F1
#
_entry.id   AF-A0A2E0MGW2-F1
#
_cell.length_a   1.000
_cell.length_b   1.000
_cell.length_c   1.000
_cell.angle_alpha   90.00
_cell.angle_beta   90.00
_cell.angle_gamma   90.00
#
_symmetry.space_group_name_H-M   'P 1'
#
loop_
_entity.id
_entity.type
_entity.pdbx_description
1 polymer ?
#
loop_
_entity_poly.entity_id
_entity_poly.type
_entity_poly.pdbx_seq_one_letter_code
_entity_poly.pdbx_strand_id
1 'polypeptide(L)'
;MRGKFPPKSFFLQSSEANLVKQVIEITEERHILNDWEKHSIYVTTEQDKIKLAITVALNRLKLGKIKEEINEVNAKIKLFTSSEEINNLLIRLSLLNQAKLTLSIALGRNL
;
A
#
# COMPACT_ATOMS: atom_id res chain seq x y z
N MET A 1 28.65 -8.12 40.85
CA MET A 1 28.87 -9.45 40.26
C MET A 1 27.98 -9.59 39.04
N ARG A 2 28.55 -9.96 37.88
CA ARG A 2 27.82 -10.03 36.60
C ARG A 2 26.72 -11.11 36.69
N GLY A 3 25.46 -10.70 36.72
CA GLY A 3 24.31 -11.59 36.78
C GLY A 3 24.17 -12.39 35.49
N LYS A 4 24.77 -13.59 35.46
CA LYS A 4 24.48 -14.57 34.43
C LYS A 4 23.13 -15.20 34.75
N PHE A 5 22.22 -15.20 33.78
CA PHE A 5 20.98 -15.95 33.91
C PHE A 5 21.28 -17.44 34.14
N PRO A 6 20.61 -18.11 35.10
CA PRO A 6 20.79 -19.54 35.30
C PRO A 6 20.33 -20.31 34.05
N PRO A 7 21.04 -21.39 33.67
CA PRO A 7 20.64 -22.22 32.53
C PRO A 7 19.36 -23.01 32.83
N LYS A 8 18.61 -23.43 31.79
CA LYS A 8 17.36 -24.23 31.93
C LYS A 8 17.51 -25.41 32.90
N SER A 9 18.66 -26.11 32.85
CA SER A 9 18.96 -27.25 33.72
C SER A 9 18.96 -26.91 35.21
N PHE A 10 19.27 -25.67 35.58
CA PHE A 10 19.22 -25.21 36.97
C PHE A 10 17.79 -25.24 37.52
N PHE A 11 16.82 -24.81 36.71
CA PHE A 11 15.42 -24.74 37.12
C PHE A 11 14.73 -26.12 37.07
N LEU A 12 15.13 -26.99 36.15
CA LEU A 12 14.63 -28.36 36.07
C LEU A 12 15.07 -29.25 37.26
N GLN A 13 16.14 -28.86 37.95
CA GLN A 13 16.65 -29.57 39.13
C GLN A 13 16.10 -29.02 40.45
N SER A 14 15.17 -28.06 40.39
CA SER A 14 14.55 -27.49 41.59
C SER A 14 13.70 -28.52 42.34
N SER A 15 13.71 -28.44 43.67
CA SER A 15 12.83 -29.23 44.54
C SER A 15 11.36 -28.78 44.46
N GLU A 16 11.09 -27.62 43.86
CA GLU A 16 9.74 -27.11 43.69
C GLU A 16 9.09 -27.66 42.42
N ALA A 17 8.20 -28.65 42.59
CA ALA A 17 7.50 -29.30 41.48
C ALA A 17 6.73 -28.33 40.56
N ASN A 18 6.12 -27.28 41.14
CA ASN A 18 5.40 -26.27 40.38
C ASN A 18 6.32 -25.46 39.46
N LEU A 19 7.54 -25.14 39.92
CA LEU A 19 8.54 -24.42 39.14
C LEU A 19 9.04 -25.28 37.98
N VAL A 20 9.36 -26.55 38.24
CA VAL A 20 9.79 -27.50 37.20
C VAL A 20 8.71 -27.67 36.13
N LYS A 21 7.44 -27.81 36.54
CA LYS A 21 6.29 -27.90 35.64
C LYS A 21 6.19 -26.69 34.72
N GLN A 22 6.25 -25.47 35.26
CA GLN A 22 6.18 -24.24 34.46
C GLN A 22 7.34 -24.12 33.46
N VAL A 23 8.55 -24.52 33.85
CA VAL A 23 9.72 -24.49 32.95
C VAL A 23 9.55 -25.47 31.80
N ILE A 24 8.99 -26.66 32.06
CA ILE A 24 8.66 -27.62 31.01
C ILE A 24 7.60 -27.03 30.08
N GLU A 25 6.48 -26.55 30.63
CA GLU A 25 5.39 -25.94 29.86
C GLU A 25 5.91 -24.82 28.94
N ILE A 26 6.64 -23.83 29.47
CA ILE A 26 7.16 -22.70 28.70
C ILE A 26 8.16 -23.14 27.62
N THR A 27 8.94 -24.18 27.88
CA THR A 27 9.99 -24.62 26.93
C THR A 27 9.51 -25.65 25.91
N GLU A 28 8.38 -26.30 26.17
CA GLU A 28 7.75 -27.27 25.28
C GLU A 28 6.59 -26.66 24.49
N GLU A 29 5.99 -25.56 24.97
CA GLU A 29 5.07 -24.75 24.16
C GLU A 29 5.83 -24.25 22.94
N ARG A 30 5.54 -24.86 21.78
CA ARG A 30 5.89 -24.22 20.51
C ARG A 30 5.23 -22.85 20.57
N HIS A 31 6.01 -21.79 20.56
CA HIS A 31 5.50 -20.46 20.28
C HIS A 31 4.93 -20.48 18.86
N ILE A 32 3.67 -20.88 18.72
CA ILE A 32 2.94 -20.77 17.48
C ILE A 32 2.75 -19.27 17.33
N LEU A 33 3.35 -18.69 16.29
CA LEU A 33 3.05 -17.32 15.90
C LEU A 33 1.53 -17.22 15.77
N ASN A 34 0.94 -16.31 16.54
CA ASN A 34 -0.49 -16.18 16.59
C ASN A 34 -1.00 -15.89 15.17
N ASP A 35 -2.07 -16.56 14.76
CA ASP A 35 -2.61 -16.44 13.41
C ASP A 35 -3.36 -15.10 13.30
N TRP A 36 -2.62 -14.05 12.96
CA TRP A 36 -3.13 -12.67 12.90
C TRP A 36 -4.21 -12.49 11.84
N GLU A 37 -4.23 -13.35 10.81
CA GLU A 37 -5.27 -13.38 9.78
C GLU A 37 -6.63 -13.76 10.37
N LYS A 38 -6.68 -14.73 11.30
CA LYS A 38 -7.90 -15.08 12.05
C LYS A 38 -8.46 -13.94 12.91
N HIS A 39 -7.63 -12.95 13.23
CA HIS A 39 -8.02 -11.80 14.03
C HIS A 39 -8.29 -10.54 13.19
N SER A 40 -8.34 -10.66 11.86
CA SER A 40 -8.50 -9.52 10.93
C SER A 40 -7.40 -8.45 11.09
N ILE A 41 -6.23 -8.84 11.61
CA ILE A 41 -5.08 -7.95 11.73
C ILE A 41 -4.24 -8.15 10.47
N TYR A 42 -4.46 -7.28 9.49
CA TYR A 42 -3.70 -7.27 8.23
C TYR A 42 -2.39 -6.51 8.42
N VAL A 43 -1.27 -7.22 8.33
CA VAL A 43 0.05 -6.59 8.29
C VAL A 43 0.31 -6.13 6.87
N THR A 44 0.52 -4.83 6.66
CA THR A 44 0.96 -4.31 5.37
C THR A 44 2.35 -4.85 5.05
N THR A 45 2.41 -5.74 4.06
CA THR A 45 3.67 -6.34 3.64
C THR A 45 4.50 -5.33 2.84
N GLU A 46 5.80 -5.58 2.69
CA GLU A 46 6.65 -4.77 1.80
C GLU A 46 6.14 -4.82 0.35
N GLN A 47 5.61 -5.96 -0.08
CA GLN A 47 5.03 -6.14 -1.40
C GLN A 47 3.82 -5.22 -1.64
N ASP A 48 2.96 -5.04 -0.64
CA ASP A 48 1.82 -4.11 -0.72
C ASP A 48 2.27 -2.66 -0.84
N LYS A 49 3.32 -2.28 -0.10
CA LYS A 49 3.92 -0.93 -0.17
C LYS A 49 4.53 -0.66 -1.54
N ILE A 50 5.22 -1.64 -2.12
CA ILE A 50 5.79 -1.55 -3.48
C ILE A 50 4.68 -1.42 -4.52
N LYS A 51 3.63 -2.25 -4.44
CA LYS A 51 2.49 -2.20 -5.36
C LYS A 51 1.79 -0.84 -5.32
N LEU A 52 1.59 -0.29 -4.11
CA LEU A 52 1.02 1.05 -3.93
C LEU A 52 1.93 2.11 -4.54
N ALA A 53 3.24 2.08 -4.27
CA ALA A 53 4.20 3.04 -4.80
C ALA A 53 4.22 3.05 -6.34
N ILE A 54 4.25 1.86 -6.96
CA ILE A 54 4.20 1.70 -8.42
C ILE A 54 2.88 2.27 -8.97
N THR A 55 1.75 1.94 -8.35
CA THR A 55 0.43 2.41 -8.79
C THR A 55 0.33 3.94 -8.73
N VAL A 56 0.82 4.54 -7.64
CA VAL A 56 0.86 6.00 -7.46
C VAL A 56 1.77 6.66 -8.49
N ALA A 57 2.97 6.12 -8.71
CA ALA A 57 3.91 6.64 -9.70
C ALA A 57 3.34 6.58 -11.12
N LEU A 58 2.73 5.46 -11.49
CA LEU A 58 2.08 5.26 -12.79
C LEU A 58 0.92 6.24 -12.99
N ASN A 59 0.06 6.41 -11.98
CA ASN A 59 -1.07 7.35 -12.06
C ASN A 59 -0.60 8.81 -12.18
N ARG A 60 0.50 9.18 -11.51
CA ARG A 60 1.12 10.51 -11.67
C ARG A 60 1.65 10.72 -13.08
N LEU A 61 2.32 9.73 -13.66
CA LEU A 61 2.82 9.80 -15.03
C LEU A 61 1.66 9.96 -16.04
N LYS A 62 0.60 9.13 -15.91
CA LYS A 62 -0.60 9.23 -16.75
C LYS A 62 -1.25 10.61 -16.65
N LEU A 63 -1.34 11.17 -15.44
CA LEU A 63 -1.91 12.51 -15.22
C LEU A 63 -1.06 13.60 -15.88
N GLY A 64 0.26 13.47 -15.88
CA GLY A 64 1.16 14.38 -16.60
C GLY A 64 0.85 14.41 -18.10
N LYS A 65 0.82 13.22 -18.73
CA LYS A 65 0.50 13.08 -20.16
C LYS A 65 -0.88 13.63 -20.53
N ILE A 66 -1.90 13.35 -19.72
CA ILE A 66 -3.24 13.89 -19.97
C ILE A 66 -3.27 15.41 -19.92
N LYS A 67 -2.50 16.05 -19.02
CA LYS A 67 -2.41 17.51 -18.98
C LYS A 67 -1.74 18.08 -20.23
N GLU A 68 -0.69 17.43 -20.72
CA GLU A 68 -0.03 17.79 -21.98
C GLU A 68 -1.00 17.68 -23.16
N GLU A 69 -1.69 16.54 -23.28
CA GLU A 69 -2.69 16.35 -24.34
C GLU A 69 -3.85 17.36 -24.28
N ILE A 70 -4.33 17.71 -23.08
CA ILE A 70 -5.34 18.76 -22.91
C ILE A 70 -4.83 20.10 -23.44
N ASN A 71 -3.59 20.46 -23.15
CA ASN A 71 -3.00 21.70 -23.64
C ASN A 71 -2.89 21.71 -25.18
N GLU A 72 -2.49 20.59 -25.77
CA GLU A 72 -2.44 20.44 -27.24
C GLU A 72 -3.81 20.55 -27.89
N VAL A 73 -4.82 19.88 -27.33
CA VAL A 73 -6.20 19.93 -27.84
C VAL A 73 -6.75 21.35 -27.73
N ASN A 74 -6.51 22.04 -26.61
CA ASN A 74 -6.90 23.44 -26.44
C ASN A 74 -6.20 24.38 -27.44
N ALA A 75 -4.93 24.14 -27.74
CA ALA A 75 -4.20 24.89 -28.76
C ALA A 75 -4.80 24.66 -30.15
N LYS A 76 -5.14 23.41 -30.48
CA LYS A 76 -5.81 23.05 -31.73
C LYS A 76 -7.17 23.72 -31.87
N ILE A 77 -8.01 23.67 -30.84
CA ILE A 77 -9.34 24.32 -30.85
C ILE A 77 -9.26 25.82 -31.18
N LYS A 78 -8.20 26.50 -30.74
CA LYS A 78 -7.99 27.93 -31.03
C LYS A 78 -7.56 28.22 -32.48
N LEU A 79 -7.06 27.22 -33.21
CA LEU A 79 -6.49 27.36 -34.55
C LEU A 79 -7.45 26.89 -35.65
N PHE A 80 -8.29 25.89 -35.39
CA PHE A 80 -9.23 25.35 -36.38
C PHE A 80 -10.48 26.22 -36.51
N THR A 81 -10.98 26.33 -37.75
CA THR A 81 -12.21 27.06 -38.10
C THR A 81 -13.34 26.14 -38.61
N SER A 82 -13.04 24.86 -38.88
CA SER A 82 -14.04 23.88 -39.30
C SER A 82 -14.89 23.40 -38.11
N SER A 83 -16.22 23.57 -38.22
CA SER A 83 -17.18 23.22 -37.17
C SER A 83 -17.12 21.75 -36.75
N GLU A 84 -16.92 20.83 -37.70
CA GLU A 84 -16.88 19.38 -37.43
C GLU A 84 -15.57 18.95 -36.73
N GLU A 85 -14.45 19.52 -37.14
CA GLU A 85 -13.15 19.27 -36.50
C GLU A 85 -13.11 19.84 -35.08
N ILE A 86 -13.69 21.01 -34.86
CA ILE A 86 -13.86 21.61 -33.53
C ILE A 86 -14.71 20.69 -32.64
N ASN A 87 -15.82 20.16 -33.16
CA ASN A 87 -16.69 19.29 -32.38
C ASN A 87 -15.98 17.99 -31.95
N ASN A 88 -15.22 17.38 -32.86
CA ASN A 88 -14.39 16.20 -32.54
C ASN A 88 -13.33 16.51 -31.47
N LEU A 89 -12.69 17.67 -31.53
CA LEU A 89 -11.73 18.11 -30.52
C LEU A 89 -12.38 18.37 -29.16
N LEU A 90 -13.61 18.92 -29.12
CA LEU A 90 -14.36 19.13 -27.88
C LEU A 90 -14.77 17.81 -27.22
N ILE A 91 -15.21 16.81 -28.00
CA ILE A 91 -15.50 15.46 -27.50
C ILE A 91 -14.24 14.85 -26.88
N ARG A 92 -13.10 14.94 -27.58
CA ARG A 92 -11.82 14.46 -27.05
C ARG A 92 -11.41 15.20 -25.78
N LEU A 93 -11.60 16.51 -25.72
CA LEU A 93 -11.30 17.33 -24.53
C LEU A 93 -12.15 16.92 -23.33
N SER A 94 -13.44 16.63 -23.54
CA SER A 94 -14.34 16.13 -22.51
C SER A 94 -13.84 14.81 -21.92
N LEU A 95 -13.48 13.84 -22.77
CA LEU A 95 -12.93 12.55 -22.35
C LEU A 95 -11.63 12.70 -21.56
N LEU A 96 -10.71 13.56 -22.01
CA LEU A 96 -9.46 13.84 -21.30
C LEU A 96 -9.69 14.47 -19.93
N ASN A 97 -10.66 15.39 -19.81
CA ASN A 97 -11.03 15.99 -18.53
C ASN A 97 -11.65 14.99 -17.56
N GLN A 98 -12.48 14.06 -18.06
CA GLN A 98 -13.00 12.95 -17.25
C GLN A 98 -11.86 12.04 -16.76
N ALA A 99 -10.92 11.68 -17.64
CA ALA A 99 -9.76 10.86 -17.26
C ALA A 99 -8.88 11.57 -16.21
N LYS A 100 -8.67 12.89 -16.36
CA LYS A 100 -7.95 13.73 -15.39
C LYS A 100 -8.64 13.72 -14.02
N LEU A 101 -9.96 13.81 -13.99
CA LEU A 101 -10.77 13.75 -12.77
C LEU A 101 -10.59 12.40 -12.06
N THR A 102 -10.79 11.30 -12.78
CA THR A 102 -10.65 9.94 -12.24
C THR A 102 -9.26 9.69 -11.66
N LEU A 103 -8.20 10.12 -12.35
CA LEU A 103 -6.83 9.98 -11.86
C LEU A 103 -6.53 10.88 -10.65
N SER A 104 -7.15 12.06 -10.57
CA SER A 104 -6.98 12.95 -9.42
C SER A 104 -7.61 12.36 -8.16
N ILE A 105 -8.81 11.78 -8.29
CA ILE A 105 -9.50 11.04 -7.23
C ILE A 105 -8.65 9.82 -6.80
N ALA A 106 -8.15 9.04 -7.75
CA ALA A 106 -7.30 7.88 -7.46
C ALA A 106 -5.97 8.23 -6.76
N LEU A 107 -5.53 9.48 -6.85
CA LEU A 107 -4.34 10.01 -6.16
C LEU A 107 -4.67 10.72 -4.84
N GLY A 108 -5.93 10.70 -4.40
CA GLY A 108 -6.36 11.36 -3.16
C GLY A 108 -6.30 12.89 -3.22
N ARG A 109 -6.34 13.49 -4.42
CA ARG A 109 -6.43 14.94 -4.57
C ARG A 109 -7.89 15.35 -4.49
N ASN A 110 -8.27 16.03 -3.41
CA ASN A 110 -9.54 16.74 -3.35
C ASN A 110 -9.56 17.81 -4.45
N LEU A 111 -10.65 17.86 -5.21
CA LEU A 111 -10.89 18.86 -6.25
C LEU A 111 -11.08 20.25 -5.64
#